data_AF-A0A8R2NUX8-F1
#
_entry.id   AF-A0A8R2NUX8-F1
#
_cell.length_a   1.000
_cell.length_b   1.000
_cell.length_c   1.000
_cell.angle_alpha   90.00
_cell.angle_beta   90.00
_cell.angle_gamma   90.00
#
_symmetry.space_group_name_H-M   'P 1'
#
loop_
_entity.id
_entity.type
_entity.pdbx_description
1 polymer ?
#
loop_
_entity_poly.entity_id
_entity_poly.type
_entity_poly.pdbx_seq_one_letter_code
_entity_poly.pdbx_strand_id
1 'polypeptide(L)'
;MDDDLDMLMHFGINNLDLQINQNIFLNNKRRRMVQEDPFIELSDRLFIGTYRLSKKLTEDLICTLTPYMIEPNTTAGLSIKRKVLTALRFFASGSYQQDIGEHRGAAVSQPSVNRCIAE
;
A
#
# COMPACT_ATOMS: atom_id res chain seq x y z
N MET A 1 22.60 38.53 27.97
CA MET A 1 21.82 38.93 26.78
C MET A 1 21.97 37.92 25.66
N ASP A 2 23.12 37.25 25.52
CA ASP A 2 23.31 36.16 24.54
C ASP A 2 22.75 34.80 25.03
N ASP A 3 22.83 34.49 26.33
CA ASP A 3 22.35 33.20 26.88
C ASP A 3 20.83 32.98 26.71
N ASP A 4 20.02 34.04 26.85
CA ASP A 4 18.57 33.95 26.67
C ASP A 4 18.19 33.75 25.20
N LEU A 5 18.98 34.32 24.29
CA LEU A 5 18.79 34.17 22.85
C LEU A 5 19.17 32.75 22.40
N ASP A 6 20.27 32.21 22.93
CA ASP A 6 20.69 30.83 22.69
C ASP A 6 19.69 29.82 23.28
N MET A 7 19.13 30.09 24.45
CA MET A 7 18.08 29.26 25.04
C MET A 7 16.82 29.25 24.17
N LEU A 8 16.40 30.41 23.66
CA LEU A 8 15.24 30.53 22.77
C LEU A 8 15.47 29.82 21.43
N MET A 9 16.68 29.93 20.88
CA MET A 9 17.05 29.30 19.61
C MET A 9 17.10 27.78 19.76
N HIS A 10 17.67 27.28 20.86
CA HIS A 10 17.72 25.85 21.17
C HIS A 10 16.31 25.28 21.42
N PHE A 11 15.44 26.02 22.10
CA PHE A 11 14.04 25.64 22.25
C PHE A 11 13.30 25.63 20.91
N GLY A 12 13.54 26.60 20.03
CA GLY A 12 12.99 26.66 18.69
C GLY A 12 13.40 25.47 17.82
N ILE A 13 14.69 25.09 17.85
CA ILE A 13 15.23 23.94 17.10
C ILE A 13 14.62 22.64 17.60
N ASN A 14 14.59 22.41 18.92
CA ASN A 14 14.02 21.20 19.51
C ASN A 14 12.52 21.04 19.19
N ASN A 15 11.76 22.14 19.18
CA ASN A 15 10.35 22.11 18.79
C ASN A 15 10.16 21.82 17.29
N LEU A 16 11.03 22.36 16.44
CA LEU A 16 11.01 22.08 15.01
C LEU A 16 11.33 20.60 14.73
N ASP A 17 12.36 20.06 15.39
CA ASP A 17 12.74 18.65 15.27
C ASP A 17 11.62 17.71 15.77
N LEU A 18 10.95 18.05 16.87
CA LEU A 18 9.78 17.32 17.34
C LEU A 18 8.64 17.33 16.32
N GLN A 19 8.35 18.48 15.71
CA GLN A 19 7.32 18.60 14.67
C GLN A 19 7.69 17.83 13.39
N ILE A 20 8.96 17.86 12.98
CA ILE A 20 9.46 17.11 11.83
C ILE A 20 9.35 15.60 12.11
N ASN A 21 9.78 15.14 13.27
CA ASN A 21 9.69 13.73 13.65
C ASN A 21 8.23 13.24 13.74
N GLN A 22 7.33 14.06 14.28
CA GLN A 22 5.89 13.76 14.30
C GLN A 22 5.31 13.70 12.88
N ASN A 23 5.67 14.63 12.00
CA ASN A 23 5.22 14.61 10.61
C ASN A 23 5.80 13.44 9.82
N ILE A 24 7.07 13.06 10.06
CA ILE A 24 7.69 11.86 9.48
C ILE A 24 6.97 10.62 9.99
N PHE A 25 6.64 10.53 11.28
CA PHE A 25 5.88 9.42 11.85
C PHE A 25 4.46 9.33 11.28
N LEU A 26 3.74 10.45 11.19
CA LEU A 26 2.39 10.51 10.62
C LEU A 26 2.41 10.21 9.12
N ASN A 27 3.37 10.72 8.36
CA ASN A 27 3.53 10.39 6.94
C ASN A 27 3.98 8.95 6.75
N ASN A 28 4.82 8.40 7.62
CA ASN A 28 5.15 6.98 7.63
C ASN A 28 3.95 6.12 8.02
N LYS A 29 3.07 6.57 8.91
CA LYS A 29 1.81 5.89 9.27
C LYS A 29 0.76 5.98 8.15
N ARG A 30 0.71 7.09 7.40
CA ARG A 30 -0.12 7.23 6.19
C ARG A 30 0.41 6.42 5.01
N ARG A 31 1.74 6.30 4.87
CA ARG A 31 2.42 5.45 3.87
C ARG A 31 2.43 3.96 4.25
N ARG A 32 2.39 3.66 5.55
CA ARG A 32 2.19 2.33 6.13
C ARG A 32 0.79 2.23 6.71
N MET A 33 -0.23 2.35 5.86
CA MET A 33 -1.45 1.61 6.17
C MET A 33 -1.01 0.16 6.19
N VAL A 34 -0.99 -0.45 7.38
CA VAL A 34 -0.57 -1.84 7.59
C VAL A 34 -1.39 -2.66 6.62
N GLN A 35 -0.74 -3.15 5.58
CA GLN A 35 -1.43 -3.75 4.46
C GLN A 35 -1.64 -5.21 4.80
N GLU A 36 -2.78 -5.42 5.43
CA GLU A 36 -3.36 -6.69 5.83
C GLU A 36 -3.32 -7.71 4.68
N ASP A 37 -2.71 -8.89 4.90
CA ASP A 37 -2.62 -9.93 3.88
C ASP A 37 -4.01 -10.55 3.69
N PRO A 38 -4.66 -10.39 2.51
CA PRO A 38 -6.02 -10.86 2.30
C PRO A 38 -6.17 -12.39 2.48
N PHE A 39 -5.07 -13.13 2.36
CA PHE A 39 -5.05 -14.58 2.58
C PHE A 39 -5.24 -14.96 4.05
N ILE A 40 -4.80 -14.09 4.97
CA ILE A 40 -4.90 -14.29 6.42
C ILE A 40 -6.19 -13.67 6.93
N GLU A 41 -6.51 -12.46 6.49
CA GLU A 41 -7.55 -11.62 7.10
C GLU A 41 -8.96 -11.95 6.60
N LEU A 42 -9.09 -12.44 5.36
CA LEU A 42 -10.40 -12.77 4.79
C LEU A 42 -10.73 -14.25 4.98
N SER A 43 -11.96 -14.54 5.40
CA SER A 43 -12.52 -15.89 5.26
C SER A 43 -12.64 -16.26 3.77
N ASP A 44 -12.64 -17.56 3.45
CA ASP A 44 -12.69 -18.03 2.05
C ASP A 44 -13.91 -17.50 1.29
N ARG A 45 -15.06 -17.41 1.97
CA ARG A 45 -16.28 -16.86 1.37
C ARG A 45 -16.13 -15.38 1.01
N LEU A 46 -15.55 -14.57 1.90
CA LEU A 46 -15.30 -13.15 1.65
C LEU A 46 -14.21 -12.95 0.59
N PHE A 47 -13.19 -13.81 0.60
CA PHE A 47 -12.12 -13.81 -0.38
C PHE A 47 -12.66 -14.06 -1.80
N ILE A 48 -13.50 -15.09 -1.98
CA ILE A 48 -14.17 -15.36 -3.25
C ILE A 48 -15.11 -14.22 -3.64
N GLY A 49 -15.86 -13.65 -2.69
CA GLY A 49 -16.71 -12.48 -2.95
C GLY A 49 -15.91 -11.27 -3.46
N THR A 50 -14.69 -11.11 -2.95
CA THR A 50 -13.78 -9.99 -3.23
C THR A 50 -13.01 -10.16 -4.54
N TYR A 51 -12.40 -11.32 -4.76
CA TYR A 51 -11.44 -11.57 -5.84
C TYR A 51 -12.01 -12.49 -6.94
N ARG A 52 -13.23 -13.00 -6.77
CA ARG A 52 -13.91 -14.00 -7.64
C ARG A 52 -13.19 -15.33 -7.81
N LEU A 53 -12.03 -15.50 -7.17
CA LEU A 53 -11.25 -16.73 -7.12
C LEU A 53 -11.10 -17.19 -5.67
N SER A 54 -10.85 -18.50 -5.49
CA SER A 54 -10.43 -19.02 -4.18
C SER A 54 -8.98 -18.64 -3.90
N LYS A 55 -8.57 -18.71 -2.62
CA LYS A 55 -7.17 -18.49 -2.21
C LYS A 55 -6.21 -19.38 -2.99
N LYS A 56 -6.54 -20.67 -3.09
CA LYS A 56 -5.71 -21.66 -3.79
C LYS A 56 -5.53 -21.32 -5.27
N LEU A 57 -6.62 -21.00 -5.98
CA LEU A 57 -6.53 -20.60 -7.39
C LEU A 57 -5.75 -19.30 -7.58
N THR A 58 -5.85 -18.38 -6.60
CA THR A 58 -5.09 -17.12 -6.63
C THR A 58 -3.60 -17.37 -6.44
N GLU A 59 -3.19 -18.27 -5.55
CA GLU A 59 -1.78 -18.69 -5.40
C GLU A 59 -1.27 -19.35 -6.69
N ASP A 60 -2.05 -20.27 -7.26
CA ASP A 60 -1.66 -20.96 -8.49
C ASP A 60 -1.52 -19.97 -9.66
N LEU A 61 -2.41 -18.96 -9.72
CA LEU A 61 -2.30 -17.86 -10.69
C LEU A 61 -1.05 -17.02 -10.47
N ILE A 62 -0.73 -16.65 -9.22
CA ILE A 62 0.48 -15.90 -8.90
C ILE A 62 1.72 -16.68 -9.34
N CYS A 63 1.81 -17.97 -8.99
CA CYS A 63 2.91 -18.83 -9.41
C CYS A 63 3.04 -18.92 -10.93
N THR A 64 1.90 -19.03 -11.63
CA THR A 64 1.86 -19.12 -13.10
C THR A 64 2.31 -17.83 -13.78
N LEU A 65 1.96 -16.67 -13.22
CA LEU A 65 2.31 -15.36 -13.77
C LEU A 65 3.72 -14.90 -13.38
N THR A 66 4.23 -15.34 -12.23
CA THR A 66 5.55 -14.94 -11.69
C THR A 66 6.68 -14.98 -12.72
N PRO A 67 6.87 -16.04 -13.55
CA PRO A 67 7.96 -16.06 -14.54
C PRO A 67 7.81 -15.04 -15.68
N TYR A 68 6.62 -14.46 -15.87
CA TYR A 68 6.33 -13.50 -16.94
C TYR A 68 6.24 -12.05 -16.45
N MET A 69 6.30 -11.82 -15.14
CA MET A 69 6.15 -10.49 -14.55
C MET A 69 7.48 -9.92 -14.07
N ILE A 70 7.63 -8.60 -14.19
CA ILE A 70 8.83 -7.90 -13.73
C ILE A 70 8.77 -7.72 -12.21
N GLU A 71 9.78 -8.25 -11.51
CA GLU A 71 9.94 -8.00 -10.08
C GLU A 71 10.23 -6.53 -9.78
N PRO A 72 9.72 -5.98 -8.67
CA PRO A 72 9.97 -4.60 -8.32
C PRO A 72 11.44 -4.35 -7.99
N ASN A 73 12.07 -3.45 -8.75
CA ASN A 73 13.47 -3.02 -8.50
C ASN A 73 13.65 -2.10 -7.28
N THR A 74 12.57 -1.75 -6.58
CA THR A 74 12.60 -0.84 -5.42
C THR A 74 11.74 -1.37 -4.28
N THR A 75 12.12 -1.03 -3.05
CA THR A 75 11.37 -1.40 -1.83
C THR A 75 9.96 -0.80 -1.76
N ALA A 76 9.69 0.24 -2.56
CA ALA A 76 8.36 0.85 -2.70
C ALA A 76 7.52 0.22 -3.84
N GLY A 77 8.13 -0.63 -4.68
CA GLY A 77 7.44 -1.28 -5.79
C GLY A 77 6.45 -2.35 -5.32
N LEU A 78 5.40 -2.59 -6.12
CA LEU A 78 4.42 -3.64 -5.84
C LEU A 78 5.05 -5.00 -6.12
N SER A 79 4.99 -5.91 -5.15
CA SER A 79 5.32 -7.32 -5.39
C SER A 79 4.37 -7.94 -6.41
N ILE A 80 4.80 -8.99 -7.10
CA ILE A 80 4.00 -9.73 -8.08
C ILE A 80 2.65 -10.14 -7.47
N LYS A 81 2.65 -10.72 -6.27
CA LYS A 81 1.42 -11.02 -5.50
C LYS A 81 0.48 -9.82 -5.42
N ARG A 82 1.00 -8.63 -5.11
CA ARG A 82 0.19 -7.41 -5.00
C ARG A 82 -0.34 -6.94 -6.35
N LYS A 83 0.46 -7.02 -7.41
CA LYS A 83 0.02 -6.68 -8.78
C LYS A 83 -1.16 -7.58 -9.19
N VAL A 84 -1.04 -8.89 -8.99
CA VAL A 84 -2.09 -9.86 -9.31
C VAL A 84 -3.35 -9.63 -8.48
N LEU A 85 -3.24 -9.46 -7.17
CA LEU A 85 -4.41 -9.17 -6.31
C LEU A 85 -5.11 -7.86 -6.70
N THR A 86 -4.34 -6.85 -7.08
CA THR A 86 -4.88 -5.56 -7.54
C THR A 86 -5.65 -5.73 -8.85
N ALA A 87 -5.09 -6.47 -9.82
CA ALA A 87 -5.77 -6.76 -11.08
C ALA A 87 -7.05 -7.58 -10.86
N LEU A 88 -7.00 -8.63 -10.04
CA LEU A 88 -8.17 -9.45 -9.70
C LEU A 88 -9.29 -8.63 -9.06
N ARG A 89 -8.94 -7.77 -8.09
CA ARG A 89 -9.90 -6.87 -7.45
C ARG A 89 -10.56 -5.94 -8.47
N PHE A 90 -9.77 -5.36 -9.38
CA PHE A 90 -10.28 -4.51 -10.46
C PHE A 90 -11.24 -5.27 -11.38
N PHE A 91 -10.90 -6.48 -11.83
CA PHE A 91 -11.78 -7.29 -12.66
C PHE A 91 -13.04 -7.75 -11.93
N ALA A 92 -12.96 -7.96 -10.61
CA ALA A 92 -14.08 -8.38 -9.78
C ALA A 92 -15.09 -7.25 -9.50
N SER A 93 -14.62 -6.01 -9.34
CA SER A 93 -15.43 -4.83 -9.01
C SER A 93 -15.85 -4.02 -10.25
N GLY A 94 -15.09 -4.08 -11.34
CA GLY A 94 -15.38 -3.37 -12.60
C GLY A 94 -15.25 -1.85 -12.50
N SER A 95 -14.75 -1.30 -11.39
CA SER A 95 -14.63 0.14 -11.17
C SER A 95 -13.40 0.51 -10.35
N TYR A 96 -12.56 1.39 -10.90
CA TYR A 96 -11.43 2.00 -10.21
C TYR A 96 -11.84 2.79 -8.96
N GLN A 97 -13.06 3.37 -8.95
CA GLN A 97 -13.45 4.37 -7.96
C GLN A 97 -14.00 3.77 -6.66
N GLN A 98 -14.59 2.56 -6.70
CA GLN A 98 -15.07 1.90 -5.48
C GLN A 98 -13.93 1.46 -4.56
N ASP A 99 -12.78 1.08 -5.10
CA ASP A 99 -11.64 0.62 -4.28
C ASP A 99 -10.77 1.74 -3.71
N ILE A 100 -10.78 2.93 -4.31
CA ILE A 100 -9.99 4.08 -3.84
C ILE A 100 -10.70 4.78 -2.65
N GLY A 101 -12.02 4.68 -2.55
CA GLY A 101 -12.82 5.32 -1.50
C GLY A 101 -13.24 4.42 -0.34
N GLU A 102 -13.55 3.15 -0.60
CA GLU A 102 -14.16 2.24 0.39
C GLU A 102 -13.14 1.31 1.06
N HIS A 103 -12.07 0.93 0.34
CA HIS A 103 -10.89 0.30 0.91
C HIS A 103 -9.75 1.30 1.05
N ARG A 104 -9.71 1.94 2.22
CA ARG A 104 -8.50 2.55 2.77
C ARG A 104 -7.24 1.64 2.71
N GLY A 105 -7.37 0.33 2.39
CA GLY A 105 -6.26 -0.63 2.23
C GLY A 105 -5.68 -0.80 0.82
N ALA A 106 -6.29 -0.24 -0.23
CA ALA A 106 -5.76 -0.30 -1.60
C ALA A 106 -4.78 0.86 -1.82
N ALA A 107 -3.60 0.80 -1.21
CA ALA A 107 -2.52 1.77 -1.44
C ALA A 107 -1.90 1.61 -2.85
N VAL A 108 -2.73 1.75 -3.89
CA VAL A 108 -2.37 1.60 -5.30
C VAL A 108 -3.02 2.73 -6.08
N SER A 109 -2.20 3.56 -6.73
CA SER A 109 -2.71 4.63 -7.58
C SER A 109 -3.28 4.06 -8.89
N GLN A 110 -4.30 4.71 -9.45
CA GLN A 110 -4.89 4.37 -10.76
C GLN A 110 -3.84 4.08 -11.87
N PRO A 111 -2.75 4.86 -12.05
CA PRO A 111 -1.71 4.52 -13.01
C PRO A 111 -0.91 3.25 -12.66
N SER A 112 -0.82 2.89 -11.38
CA SER A 112 -0.17 1.64 -10.96
C SER A 112 -1.02 0.42 -11.28
N VAL A 113 -2.34 0.53 -11.12
CA VAL A 113 -3.28 -0.51 -11.55
C VAL A 113 -3.22 -0.69 -13.07
N ASN A 114 -3.24 0.40 -13.85
CA ASN A 114 -3.12 0.32 -15.31
C ASN A 114 -1.82 -0.37 -15.77
N ARG A 115 -0.70 -0.07 -15.11
CA ARG A 115 0.57 -0.77 -15.38
C ARG A 115 0.54 -2.25 -15.03
N CYS A 116 -0.21 -2.66 -14.00
CA CYS A 116 -0.38 -4.08 -13.68
C CYS A 116 -1.24 -4.81 -14.71
N ILE A 117 -2.20 -4.12 -15.33
CA ILE A 117 -3.07 -4.69 -16.37
C ILE A 117 -2.35 -4.75 -17.72
N ALA A 118 -1.44 -3.82 -17.99
CA ALA A 118 -0.71 -3.70 -19.25
C ALA A 118 0.62 -4.49 -19.29
N GLU A 119 1.02 -5.14 -18.18
CA GLU A 119 2.14 -6.10 -18.15
C GLU A 119 1.78 -7.39 -18.89
#